data_AF-A0A1G0R341-F1
#
_entry.id   AF-A0A1G0R341-F1
#
_cell.length_a   1.000
_cell.length_b   1.000
_cell.length_c   1.000
_cell.angle_alpha   90.00
_cell.angle_beta   90.00
_cell.angle_gamma   90.00
#
_symmetry.space_group_name_H-M   'P 1'
#
loop_
_entity.id
_entity.type
_entity.pdbx_description
1 polymer ?
#
loop_
_entity_poly.entity_id
_entity_poly.type
_entity_poly.pdbx_seq_one_letter_code
_entity_poly.pdbx_strand_id
1 'polypeptide(L)'
;MRTFLFWLLAFIITAATAIYQRVTGPTYPVSGSIEFYQSNVEYKFLRSEDVGKDCLVEIQTENSTVTGKVFWRRFKYDKDWNEIVMWRDVNFLRAELPSQPSAGKLEYYVELSNGISQQTLPADQTIVVRYKGTVPLYVLIPHVIAMFGAMLLSTRTGLEYFRKEPRWKKLTLWTIGFLFVGGFVLGPLVQYLAFGAWWTGFPFGFDLTDNKTLLAMIMWLIAFYMMRKSANPKKWALIAAVALIVVYLIPHSVLGSELDYSKLEQAKTEIAVDSAGVD
;
A
#
# COMPACT_ATOMS: atom_id res chain seq x y z
N MET A 1 27.62 22.98 -13.01
CA MET A 1 27.83 21.60 -12.48
C MET A 1 27.23 21.34 -11.09
N ARG A 2 27.54 22.12 -10.03
CA ARG A 2 27.06 21.81 -8.66
C ARG A 2 25.54 21.70 -8.51
N THR A 3 24.76 22.53 -9.22
CA THR A 3 23.29 22.48 -9.15
C THR A 3 22.70 21.23 -9.78
N PHE A 4 23.26 20.77 -10.91
CA PHE A 4 22.82 19.54 -11.57
C PHE A 4 23.11 18.32 -10.67
N LEU A 5 24.30 18.27 -10.05
CA LEU A 5 24.68 17.18 -9.15
C LEU A 5 23.70 17.05 -7.97
N PHE A 6 23.26 18.16 -7.36
CA PHE A 6 22.27 18.10 -6.28
C PHE A 6 20.88 17.64 -6.73
N TRP A 7 20.47 17.96 -7.97
CA TRP A 7 19.24 17.44 -8.53
C TRP A 7 19.35 15.94 -8.86
N LEU A 8 20.46 15.52 -9.44
CA LEU A 8 20.73 14.11 -9.70
C LEU A 8 20.74 13.29 -8.40
N LEU A 9 21.42 13.79 -7.36
CA LEU A 9 21.45 13.12 -6.05
C LEU A 9 20.05 13.06 -5.40
N ALA A 10 19.29 14.17 -5.45
CA ALA A 10 17.92 14.18 -4.94
C ALA A 10 17.02 13.18 -5.69
N PHE A 11 17.20 13.09 -7.01
CA PHE A 11 16.47 12.13 -7.85
C PHE A 11 16.82 10.70 -7.48
N ILE A 12 18.11 10.36 -7.35
CA ILE A 12 18.54 9.00 -6.97
C ILE A 12 17.97 8.61 -5.60
N ILE A 13 18.04 9.49 -4.61
CA ILE A 13 17.49 9.23 -3.26
C ILE A 13 15.97 9.02 -3.32
N THR A 14 15.27 9.86 -4.09
CA THR A 14 13.81 9.77 -4.24
C THR A 14 13.41 8.48 -4.95
N ALA A 15 14.09 8.13 -6.05
CA ALA A 15 13.85 6.92 -6.81
C ALA A 15 14.12 5.66 -5.98
N ALA A 16 15.24 5.61 -5.25
CA ALA A 16 15.57 4.51 -4.36
C ALA A 16 14.49 4.32 -3.28
N THR A 17 14.03 5.42 -2.67
CA THR A 17 12.96 5.35 -1.66
C THR A 17 11.62 4.93 -2.26
N ALA A 18 11.28 5.42 -3.46
CA ALA A 18 10.05 5.02 -4.16
C ALA A 18 10.03 3.53 -4.47
N ILE A 19 11.16 2.97 -4.92
CA ILE A 19 11.31 1.53 -5.16
C ILE A 19 11.15 0.76 -3.85
N TYR A 20 11.83 1.19 -2.79
CA TYR A 20 11.70 0.57 -1.46
C TYR A 20 10.25 0.55 -0.97
N GLN A 21 9.51 1.67 -1.10
CA GLN A 21 8.10 1.76 -0.72
C GLN A 21 7.22 0.84 -1.55
N ARG A 22 7.49 0.70 -2.85
CA ARG A 22 6.72 -0.19 -3.72
C ARG A 22 6.91 -1.65 -3.34
N VAL A 23 8.16 -2.07 -3.09
CA VAL A 23 8.50 -3.47 -2.78
C VAL A 23 8.03 -3.87 -1.37
N THR A 24 8.13 -2.95 -0.40
CA THR A 24 7.64 -3.17 0.98
C THR A 24 6.15 -2.90 1.16
N GLY A 25 5.46 -2.50 0.08
CA GLY A 25 4.05 -2.15 0.11
C GLY A 25 3.14 -3.37 0.33
N PRO A 26 1.96 -3.17 0.94
CA PRO A 26 1.00 -4.26 1.21
C PRO A 26 0.43 -4.89 -0.07
N THR A 27 0.53 -4.18 -1.20
CA THR A 27 -0.02 -4.62 -2.49
C THR A 27 1.03 -5.30 -3.37
N TYR A 28 2.29 -5.40 -2.93
CA TYR A 28 3.35 -6.03 -3.72
C TYR A 28 3.13 -7.55 -3.72
N PRO A 29 3.00 -8.21 -4.89
CA PRO A 29 2.65 -9.62 -4.97
C PRO A 29 3.70 -10.50 -4.28
N VAL A 30 3.25 -11.61 -3.70
CA VAL A 30 4.15 -12.65 -3.17
C VAL A 30 4.43 -13.61 -4.31
N SER A 31 5.69 -13.73 -4.70
CA SER A 31 6.12 -14.62 -5.77
C SER A 31 7.22 -15.54 -5.30
N GLY A 32 7.27 -16.74 -5.85
CA GLY A 32 8.29 -17.73 -5.55
C GLY A 32 8.31 -18.85 -6.59
N SER A 33 9.33 -19.69 -6.48
CA SER A 33 9.52 -20.88 -7.29
C SER A 33 9.98 -21.98 -6.34
N ILE A 34 9.35 -23.16 -6.44
CA ILE A 34 9.69 -24.34 -5.66
C ILE A 34 9.81 -25.53 -6.59
N GLU A 35 10.67 -26.48 -6.23
CA GLU A 35 10.68 -27.79 -6.87
C GLU A 35 9.69 -28.70 -6.13
N PHE A 36 8.63 -29.13 -6.81
CA PHE A 36 7.64 -30.05 -6.29
C PHE A 36 7.44 -31.21 -7.27
N TYR A 37 7.63 -32.42 -6.78
CA TYR A 37 7.46 -33.65 -7.57
C TYR A 37 8.20 -33.63 -8.92
N GLN A 38 9.52 -33.35 -8.87
CA GLN A 38 10.41 -33.29 -10.05
C GLN A 38 9.99 -32.26 -11.11
N SER A 39 9.14 -31.29 -10.73
CA SER A 39 8.71 -30.19 -11.59
C SER A 39 8.92 -28.86 -10.87
N ASN A 40 9.35 -27.85 -11.61
CA ASN A 40 9.40 -26.50 -11.08
C ASN A 40 7.98 -25.93 -11.07
N VAL A 41 7.58 -25.39 -9.93
CA VAL A 41 6.29 -24.74 -9.73
C VAL A 41 6.54 -23.28 -9.36
N GLU A 42 6.09 -22.39 -10.23
CA GLU A 42 6.19 -20.95 -10.03
C GLU A 42 4.83 -20.38 -9.62
N TYR A 43 4.82 -19.42 -8.71
CA TYR A 43 3.59 -18.79 -8.25
C TYR A 43 3.74 -17.28 -8.11
N LYS A 44 2.63 -16.58 -8.34
CA LYS A 44 2.51 -15.13 -8.14
C LYS A 44 1.15 -14.83 -7.55
N PHE A 45 1.15 -14.64 -6.24
CA PHE A 45 -0.03 -14.40 -5.45
C PHE A 45 -0.26 -12.92 -5.24
N LEU A 46 -1.43 -12.45 -5.66
CA LEU A 46 -1.84 -11.06 -5.54
C LEU A 46 -2.16 -10.71 -4.08
N ARG A 47 -1.86 -9.47 -3.69
CA ARG A 47 -2.19 -8.93 -2.35
C ARG A 47 -3.18 -7.78 -2.40
N SER A 48 -3.67 -7.44 -3.59
CA SER A 48 -4.73 -6.45 -3.76
C SER A 48 -5.51 -6.74 -5.03
N GLU A 49 -6.83 -6.54 -4.95
CA GLU A 49 -7.74 -6.65 -6.08
C GLU A 49 -8.82 -5.55 -6.00
N ASP A 50 -9.47 -5.26 -7.13
CA ASP A 50 -10.57 -4.31 -7.16
C ASP A 50 -11.88 -4.95 -6.65
N VAL A 51 -12.70 -4.16 -5.95
CA VAL A 51 -14.05 -4.57 -5.53
C VAL A 51 -14.90 -4.92 -6.75
N GLY A 52 -15.66 -6.01 -6.66
CA GLY A 52 -16.48 -6.54 -7.75
C GLY A 52 -15.75 -7.49 -8.69
N LYS A 53 -14.45 -7.73 -8.47
CA LYS A 53 -13.69 -8.80 -9.13
C LYS A 53 -13.27 -9.84 -8.12
N ASP A 54 -13.27 -11.09 -8.56
CA ASP A 54 -12.68 -12.19 -7.82
C ASP A 54 -11.16 -12.16 -7.99
N CYS A 55 -10.43 -12.46 -6.91
CA CYS A 55 -8.98 -12.43 -6.93
C CYS A 55 -8.45 -13.78 -7.44
N LEU A 56 -7.80 -13.73 -8.61
CA LEU A 56 -7.21 -14.92 -9.23
C LEU A 56 -5.95 -15.36 -8.45
N VAL A 57 -5.96 -16.62 -8.03
CA VAL A 57 -4.82 -17.33 -7.44
C VAL A 57 -4.30 -18.29 -8.51
N GLU A 58 -3.10 -18.01 -9.02
CA GLU A 58 -2.51 -18.76 -10.12
C GLU A 58 -1.16 -19.37 -9.73
N ILE A 59 -0.97 -20.63 -10.14
CA ILE A 59 0.26 -21.39 -10.01
C ILE A 59 0.61 -21.98 -11.37
N GLN A 60 1.82 -21.74 -11.85
CA GLN A 60 2.33 -22.32 -13.09
C GLN A 60 2.98 -23.67 -12.80
N THR A 61 2.47 -24.73 -13.43
CA THR A 61 3.02 -26.08 -13.36
C THR A 61 2.69 -26.87 -14.63
N GLU A 62 3.74 -27.39 -15.27
CA GLU A 62 3.62 -28.28 -16.44
C GLU A 62 3.21 -29.71 -16.05
N ASN A 63 3.32 -30.06 -14.77
CA ASN A 63 3.02 -31.39 -14.29
C ASN A 63 1.51 -31.56 -14.05
N SER A 64 0.88 -32.41 -14.87
CA SER A 64 -0.56 -32.67 -14.83
C SER A 64 -1.04 -33.43 -13.60
N THR A 65 -0.15 -34.13 -12.88
CA THR A 65 -0.51 -34.88 -11.67
C THR A 65 -0.60 -34.00 -10.43
N VAL A 66 -0.05 -32.78 -10.49
CA VAL A 66 -0.13 -31.83 -9.40
C VAL A 66 -1.54 -31.24 -9.35
N THR A 67 -2.13 -31.28 -8.16
CA THR A 67 -3.41 -30.67 -7.83
C THR A 67 -3.19 -29.60 -6.77
N GLY A 68 -4.12 -28.66 -6.67
CA GLY A 68 -4.00 -27.56 -5.72
C GLY A 68 -5.33 -27.27 -5.02
N LYS A 69 -5.25 -26.83 -3.77
CA LYS A 69 -6.37 -26.33 -2.98
C LYS A 69 -6.01 -24.98 -2.40
N VAL A 70 -6.92 -24.02 -2.50
CA VAL A 70 -6.79 -22.72 -1.82
C VAL A 70 -7.60 -22.77 -0.55
N PHE A 71 -6.93 -22.51 0.57
CA PHE A 71 -7.57 -22.34 1.86
C PHE A 71 -7.65 -20.84 2.14
N TRP A 72 -8.86 -20.33 2.40
CA TRP A 72 -9.07 -18.91 2.65
C TRP A 72 -10.09 -18.63 3.74
N ARG A 73 -10.01 -17.44 4.34
CA ARG A 73 -10.95 -16.98 5.35
C ARG A 73 -10.99 -15.45 5.42
N ARG A 74 -12.06 -14.87 5.97
CA ARG A 74 -12.10 -13.42 6.23
C ARG A 74 -11.10 -13.07 7.33
N PHE A 75 -10.19 -12.16 7.02
CA PHE A 75 -9.07 -11.81 7.88
C PHE A 75 -9.56 -11.32 9.26
N LYS A 76 -9.05 -11.93 10.34
CA LYS A 76 -9.40 -11.64 11.74
C LYS A 76 -10.88 -11.82 12.11
N TYR A 77 -11.70 -12.47 11.27
CA TYR A 77 -13.12 -12.68 11.54
C TYR A 77 -13.49 -14.16 11.59
N ASP A 78 -13.22 -14.88 10.52
CA ASP A 78 -13.52 -16.31 10.45
C ASP A 78 -12.49 -17.11 11.24
N LYS A 79 -12.95 -18.12 12.00
CA LYS A 79 -12.07 -19.05 12.72
C LYS A 79 -11.61 -20.20 11.83
N ASP A 80 -12.53 -20.73 11.04
CA ASP A 80 -12.31 -21.87 10.16
C ASP A 80 -11.90 -21.44 8.75
N TRP A 81 -11.21 -22.35 8.06
CA TRP A 81 -10.78 -22.15 6.67
C TRP A 81 -11.82 -22.70 5.70
N ASN A 82 -12.17 -21.90 4.70
CA ASN A 82 -12.91 -22.36 3.54
C ASN A 82 -11.93 -22.96 2.52
N GLU A 83 -12.38 -23.98 1.80
CA GLU A 83 -11.57 -24.67 0.79
C GLU A 83 -12.13 -24.43 -0.61
N ILE A 84 -11.24 -24.12 -1.56
CA ILE A 84 -11.54 -24.06 -2.98
C ILE A 84 -10.57 -24.99 -3.71
N VAL A 85 -11.11 -25.96 -4.45
CA VAL A 85 -10.29 -26.82 -5.31
C VAL A 85 -9.88 -26.03 -6.55
N MET A 86 -8.59 -26.02 -6.86
CA MET A 86 -8.09 -25.35 -8.06
C MET A 86 -8.45 -26.15 -9.31
N TRP A 87 -8.86 -25.46 -10.38
CA TRP A 87 -9.01 -26.07 -11.69
C TRP A 87 -7.74 -25.91 -12.52
N ARG A 88 -7.55 -26.82 -13.47
CA ARG A 88 -6.40 -26.79 -14.38
C ARG A 88 -6.75 -26.07 -15.67
N ASP A 89 -5.88 -25.15 -16.08
CA ASP A 89 -5.90 -24.47 -17.36
C ASP A 89 -4.53 -24.63 -18.04
N VAL A 90 -4.40 -25.63 -18.91
CA VAL A 90 -3.18 -26.01 -19.63
C VAL A 90 -1.98 -26.21 -18.68
N ASN A 91 -1.17 -25.17 -18.47
CA ASN A 91 0.03 -25.16 -17.62
C ASN A 91 -0.17 -24.41 -16.30
N PHE A 92 -1.41 -24.07 -15.96
CA PHE A 92 -1.76 -23.33 -14.76
C PHE A 92 -2.76 -24.10 -13.90
N LEU A 93 -2.59 -24.00 -12.58
CA LEU A 93 -3.63 -24.27 -11.60
C LEU A 93 -4.19 -22.92 -11.16
N ARG A 94 -5.53 -22.78 -11.21
CA ARG A 94 -6.22 -21.53 -10.91
C ARG A 94 -7.33 -21.74 -9.89
N ALA A 95 -7.54 -20.73 -9.07
CA ALA A 95 -8.70 -20.59 -8.20
C ALA A 95 -9.07 -19.11 -8.10
N GLU A 96 -10.35 -18.84 -7.84
CA GLU A 96 -10.88 -17.49 -7.66
C GLU A 96 -11.31 -17.31 -6.21
N LEU A 97 -10.71 -16.33 -5.53
CA LEU A 97 -11.14 -15.91 -4.21
C LEU A 97 -12.32 -14.92 -4.36
N PRO A 98 -13.39 -15.08 -3.58
CA PRO A 98 -14.58 -14.26 -3.75
C PRO A 98 -14.32 -12.80 -3.43
N SER A 99 -14.85 -11.92 -4.27
CA SER A 99 -14.76 -10.48 -4.09
C SER A 99 -15.26 -10.03 -2.71
N GLN A 100 -14.64 -8.99 -2.15
CA GLN A 100 -15.04 -8.38 -0.88
C GLN A 100 -15.42 -6.91 -1.06
N PRO A 101 -16.21 -6.34 -0.12
CA PRO A 101 -16.41 -4.90 -0.05
C PRO A 101 -15.08 -4.14 0.12
N SER A 102 -15.11 -2.82 -0.14
CA SER A 102 -13.96 -1.94 0.05
C SER A 102 -13.35 -2.08 1.46
N ALA A 103 -12.02 -2.12 1.53
CA ALA A 103 -11.23 -2.39 2.75
C ALA A 103 -11.38 -3.81 3.33
N GLY A 104 -12.17 -4.68 2.69
CA GLY A 104 -12.25 -6.11 2.99
C GLY A 104 -10.91 -6.80 2.75
N LYS A 105 -10.61 -7.78 3.59
CA LYS A 105 -9.37 -8.55 3.53
C LYS A 105 -9.67 -10.04 3.65
N LEU A 106 -9.11 -10.82 2.74
CA LEU A 106 -9.06 -12.27 2.86
C LEU A 106 -7.64 -12.70 3.19
N GLU A 107 -7.54 -13.66 4.08
CA GLU A 107 -6.31 -14.39 4.35
C GLU A 107 -6.38 -15.72 3.62
N TYR A 108 -5.32 -16.11 2.91
CA TYR A 108 -5.28 -17.38 2.19
C TYR A 108 -3.87 -17.97 2.09
N TYR A 109 -3.81 -19.26 1.82
CA TYR A 109 -2.62 -19.99 1.39
C TYR A 109 -3.03 -21.07 0.40
N VAL A 110 -2.05 -21.63 -0.32
CA VAL A 110 -2.30 -22.71 -1.28
C VAL A 110 -1.60 -23.98 -0.82
N GLU A 111 -2.26 -25.11 -0.94
CA GLU A 111 -1.67 -26.43 -0.72
C GLU A 111 -1.61 -27.17 -2.05
N LEU A 112 -0.41 -27.59 -2.44
CA LEU A 112 -0.18 -28.48 -3.58
C LEU A 112 -0.15 -29.92 -3.11
N SER A 113 -0.70 -30.82 -3.92
CA SER A 113 -0.66 -32.26 -3.67
C SER A 113 -0.47 -33.05 -4.97
N ASN A 114 0.27 -34.15 -4.88
CA ASN A 114 0.39 -35.17 -5.92
C ASN A 114 -0.24 -36.52 -5.48
N GLY A 115 -1.05 -36.51 -4.41
CA GLY A 115 -1.63 -37.71 -3.81
C GLY A 115 -0.74 -38.46 -2.80
N ILE A 116 0.56 -38.14 -2.72
CA ILE A 116 1.52 -38.78 -1.79
C ILE A 116 2.11 -37.75 -0.81
N SER A 117 2.51 -36.59 -1.33
CA SER A 117 3.11 -35.49 -0.59
C SER A 117 2.28 -34.22 -0.76
N GLN A 118 2.31 -33.37 0.26
CA GLN A 118 1.68 -32.06 0.25
C GLN A 118 2.71 -30.97 0.53
N GLN A 119 2.51 -29.79 -0.05
CA GLN A 119 3.34 -28.62 0.21
C GLN A 119 2.50 -27.35 0.25
N THR A 120 2.67 -26.57 1.32
CA THR A 120 2.02 -25.28 1.50
C THR A 120 2.83 -24.17 0.83
N LEU A 121 2.11 -23.23 0.22
CA LEU A 121 2.62 -22.07 -0.49
C LEU A 121 1.89 -20.80 -0.04
N PRO A 122 2.63 -19.78 0.46
CA PRO A 122 4.03 -19.80 0.88
C PRO A 122 4.24 -20.72 2.10
N ALA A 123 5.46 -21.22 2.30
CA ALA A 123 5.74 -22.27 3.30
C ALA A 123 5.61 -21.79 4.77
N ASP A 124 5.85 -20.51 5.04
CA ASP A 124 6.02 -19.94 6.38
C ASP A 124 5.03 -18.82 6.71
N GLN A 125 4.12 -18.47 5.79
CA GLN A 125 3.19 -17.38 5.97
C GLN A 125 1.92 -17.53 5.12
N THR A 126 0.86 -16.90 5.60
CA THR A 126 -0.37 -16.67 4.83
C THR A 126 -0.27 -15.36 4.05
N ILE A 127 -1.11 -15.24 3.03
CA ILE A 127 -1.21 -14.07 2.19
C ILE A 127 -2.48 -13.34 2.56
N VAL A 128 -2.37 -12.03 2.75
CA VAL A 128 -3.51 -11.16 2.96
C VAL A 128 -3.75 -10.36 1.69
N VAL A 129 -4.86 -10.64 1.00
CA VAL A 129 -5.35 -9.85 -0.13
C VAL A 129 -6.32 -8.79 0.38
N ARG A 130 -6.14 -7.54 -0.08
CA ARG A 130 -7.01 -6.40 0.25
C ARG A 130 -7.82 -5.95 -0.96
N TYR A 131 -9.12 -5.82 -0.77
CA TYR A 131 -10.03 -5.28 -1.78
C TYR A 131 -10.16 -3.76 -1.66
N LYS A 132 -10.08 -3.08 -2.80
CA LYS A 132 -10.17 -1.62 -2.90
C LYS A 132 -11.07 -1.20 -4.06
N GLY A 133 -11.71 -0.05 -3.94
CA GLY A 133 -12.40 0.57 -5.08
C GLY A 133 -11.41 0.95 -6.18
N THR A 134 -11.88 0.89 -7.43
CA THR A 134 -11.10 1.33 -8.59
C THR A 134 -10.90 2.84 -8.53
N VAL A 135 -9.64 3.27 -8.44
CA VAL A 135 -9.28 4.70 -8.45
C VAL A 135 -8.97 5.13 -9.88
N PRO A 136 -9.67 6.14 -10.43
CA PRO A 136 -9.40 6.61 -11.78
C PRO A 136 -7.97 7.13 -11.95
N LEU A 137 -7.34 6.78 -13.07
CA LEU A 137 -5.94 7.14 -13.35
C LEU A 137 -5.70 8.65 -13.37
N TYR A 138 -6.69 9.44 -13.80
CA TYR A 138 -6.60 10.91 -13.79
C TYR A 138 -6.55 11.52 -12.38
N VAL A 139 -6.89 10.76 -11.33
CA VAL A 139 -6.70 11.16 -9.92
C VAL A 139 -5.40 10.58 -9.38
N LEU A 140 -5.17 9.29 -9.64
CA LEU A 140 -4.01 8.57 -9.11
C LEU A 140 -2.68 9.12 -9.64
N ILE A 141 -2.59 9.43 -10.94
CA ILE A 141 -1.36 9.93 -11.55
C ILE A 141 -0.96 11.29 -10.96
N PRO A 142 -1.85 12.31 -10.90
CA PRO A 142 -1.53 13.57 -10.23
C PRO A 142 -1.16 13.39 -8.75
N HIS A 143 -1.83 12.49 -8.02
CA HIS A 143 -1.51 12.20 -6.62
C HIS A 143 -0.06 11.69 -6.47
N VAL A 144 0.32 10.69 -7.26
CA VAL A 144 1.66 10.10 -7.25
C VAL A 144 2.72 11.13 -7.63
N ILE A 145 2.47 11.94 -8.66
CA ILE A 145 3.36 13.03 -9.07
C ILE A 145 3.52 14.06 -7.95
N ALA A 146 2.42 14.43 -7.28
CA ALA A 146 2.46 15.39 -6.17
C ALA A 146 3.28 14.84 -4.98
N MET A 147 3.06 13.58 -4.61
CA MET A 147 3.76 12.94 -3.47
C MET A 147 5.25 12.75 -3.73
N PHE A 148 5.65 12.22 -4.89
CA PHE A 148 7.07 12.06 -5.21
C PHE A 148 7.73 13.38 -5.61
N GLY A 149 6.98 14.34 -6.16
CA GLY A 149 7.44 15.70 -6.38
C GLY A 149 7.74 16.41 -5.07
N ALA A 150 6.88 16.28 -4.06
CA ALA A 150 7.13 16.79 -2.71
C ALA A 150 8.40 16.18 -2.12
N MET A 151 8.58 14.86 -2.26
CA MET A 151 9.78 14.18 -1.79
C MET A 151 11.05 14.66 -2.50
N LEU A 152 11.03 14.75 -3.83
CA LEU A 152 12.16 15.23 -4.62
C LEU A 152 12.56 16.66 -4.23
N LEU A 153 11.57 17.55 -4.13
CA LEU A 153 11.76 18.93 -3.70
C LEU A 153 12.26 19.00 -2.25
N SER A 154 11.74 18.18 -1.36
CA SER A 154 12.17 18.03 0.03
C SER A 154 13.65 17.65 0.11
N THR A 155 14.05 16.56 -0.53
CA THR A 155 15.46 16.10 -0.57
C THR A 155 16.35 17.17 -1.20
N ARG A 156 15.90 17.79 -2.29
CA ARG A 156 16.64 18.87 -2.94
C ARG A 156 16.83 20.08 -2.03
N THR A 157 15.82 20.42 -1.24
CA THR A 157 15.85 21.51 -0.25
C THR A 157 16.81 21.19 0.89
N GLY A 158 16.83 19.95 1.37
CA GLY A 158 17.80 19.49 2.38
C GLY A 158 19.24 19.60 1.90
N LEU A 159 19.51 19.23 0.64
CA LEU A 159 20.84 19.33 0.02
C LEU A 159 21.33 20.78 -0.15
N GLU A 160 20.46 21.80 -0.08
CA GLU A 160 20.88 23.21 -0.07
C GLU A 160 21.69 23.57 1.17
N TYR A 161 21.69 22.72 2.22
CA TYR A 161 22.58 22.86 3.37
C TYR A 161 24.06 22.95 2.96
N PHE A 162 24.49 22.17 1.97
CA PHE A 162 25.88 22.11 1.49
C PHE A 162 26.23 23.21 0.48
N ARG A 163 25.28 24.09 0.16
CA ARG A 163 25.49 25.14 -0.83
C ARG A 163 25.89 26.46 -0.16
N LYS A 164 26.91 27.12 -0.75
CA LYS A 164 27.36 28.46 -0.34
C LYS A 164 26.21 29.48 -0.40
N GLU A 165 25.51 29.55 -1.55
CA GLU A 165 24.34 30.40 -1.77
C GLU A 165 23.05 29.57 -1.93
N PRO A 166 22.31 29.34 -0.84
CA PRO A 166 21.16 28.45 -0.90
C PRO A 166 19.87 29.16 -1.36
N ARG A 167 19.02 28.45 -2.11
CA ARG A 167 17.67 28.86 -2.56
C ARG A 167 16.56 28.10 -1.83
N TRP A 168 16.65 28.08 -0.51
CA TRP A 168 15.82 27.31 0.41
C TRP A 168 14.36 27.79 0.47
N LYS A 169 14.09 29.11 0.43
CA LYS A 169 12.72 29.67 0.55
C LYS A 169 11.76 29.18 -0.54
N LYS A 170 12.15 29.32 -1.82
CA LYS A 170 11.31 28.90 -2.95
C LYS A 170 11.09 27.39 -2.95
N LEU A 171 12.14 26.60 -2.72
CA LEU A 171 12.03 25.14 -2.70
C LEU A 171 11.14 24.66 -1.54
N THR A 172 11.26 25.27 -0.34
CA THR A 172 10.40 24.97 0.81
C THR A 172 8.92 25.21 0.52
N LEU A 173 8.58 26.35 -0.11
CA LEU A 173 7.21 26.66 -0.49
C LEU A 173 6.67 25.66 -1.51
N TRP A 174 7.48 25.28 -2.51
CA TRP A 174 7.10 24.25 -3.46
C TRP A 174 6.91 22.88 -2.79
N THR A 175 7.81 22.48 -1.88
CA THR A 175 7.66 21.23 -1.11
C THR A 175 6.35 21.21 -0.32
N ILE A 176 6.03 22.29 0.40
CA ILE A 176 4.79 22.41 1.16
C ILE A 176 3.59 22.35 0.22
N GLY A 177 3.62 23.08 -0.90
CA GLY A 177 2.53 23.09 -1.88
C GLY A 177 2.27 21.71 -2.46
N PHE A 178 3.32 21.00 -2.90
CA PHE A 178 3.19 19.64 -3.43
C PHE A 178 2.74 18.64 -2.36
N LEU A 179 3.26 18.73 -1.13
CA LEU A 179 2.86 17.87 -0.02
C LEU A 179 1.40 18.12 0.38
N PHE A 180 0.94 19.37 0.31
CA PHE A 180 -0.43 19.73 0.63
C PHE A 180 -1.39 19.18 -0.44
N VAL A 181 -1.11 19.46 -1.71
CA VAL A 181 -1.93 18.97 -2.82
C VAL A 181 -1.92 17.43 -2.86
N GLY A 182 -0.74 16.82 -2.75
CA GLY A 182 -0.61 15.36 -2.77
C GLY A 182 -1.24 14.69 -1.54
N GLY A 183 -0.95 15.20 -0.35
CA GLY A 183 -1.28 14.56 0.92
C GLY A 183 -2.63 14.92 1.53
N PHE A 184 -3.15 16.13 1.28
CA PHE A 184 -4.38 16.64 1.92
C PHE A 184 -5.51 16.97 0.95
N VAL A 185 -5.24 16.99 -0.36
CA VAL A 185 -6.29 17.16 -1.38
C VAL A 185 -6.48 15.86 -2.14
N LEU A 186 -5.44 15.40 -2.83
CA LEU A 186 -5.50 14.22 -3.68
C LEU A 186 -5.43 12.92 -2.86
N GLY A 187 -4.69 12.88 -1.76
CA GLY A 187 -4.60 11.72 -0.86
C GLY A 187 -5.97 11.31 -0.31
N PRO A 188 -6.70 12.21 0.37
CA PRO A 188 -8.07 11.97 0.83
C PRO A 188 -9.03 11.55 -0.27
N LEU A 189 -8.89 12.14 -1.47
CA LEU A 189 -9.72 11.77 -2.61
C LEU A 189 -9.43 10.33 -3.08
N VAL A 190 -8.16 9.94 -3.17
CA VAL A 190 -7.76 8.56 -3.49
C VAL A 190 -8.26 7.59 -2.42
N GLN A 191 -8.13 7.95 -1.14
CA GLN A 191 -8.60 7.16 0.00
C GLN A 191 -10.12 6.96 -0.04
N TYR A 192 -10.87 8.03 -0.35
CA TYR A 192 -12.32 7.97 -0.47
C TYR A 192 -12.76 7.05 -1.61
N LEU A 193 -12.12 7.17 -2.78
CA LEU A 193 -12.43 6.32 -3.93
C LEU A 193 -12.04 4.84 -3.69
N ALA A 194 -10.97 4.59 -2.94
CA ALA A 194 -10.51 3.22 -2.66
C ALA A 194 -11.26 2.55 -1.48
N PHE A 195 -11.64 3.30 -0.45
CA PHE A 195 -12.12 2.75 0.83
C PHE A 195 -13.36 3.43 1.40
N GLY A 196 -13.90 4.47 0.75
CA GLY A 196 -15.10 5.18 1.20
C GLY A 196 -14.88 6.19 2.34
N ALA A 197 -13.63 6.45 2.74
CA ALA A 197 -13.29 7.40 3.80
C ALA A 197 -12.35 8.50 3.30
N TRP A 198 -12.63 9.75 3.66
CA TRP A 198 -11.79 10.89 3.26
C TRP A 198 -10.50 11.01 4.08
N TRP A 199 -10.58 10.81 5.39
CA TRP A 199 -9.42 10.91 6.27
C TRP A 199 -9.62 9.98 7.46
N THR A 200 -8.61 9.16 7.72
CA THR A 200 -8.60 8.12 8.75
C THR A 200 -7.48 8.34 9.77
N GLY A 201 -6.70 9.41 9.63
CA GLY A 201 -5.70 9.86 10.61
C GLY A 201 -6.27 10.76 11.70
N PHE A 202 -5.40 11.25 12.57
CA PHE A 202 -5.74 12.16 13.65
C PHE A 202 -6.38 13.46 13.10
N PRO A 203 -7.42 14.02 13.73
CA PRO A 203 -8.03 13.60 15.01
C PRO A 203 -9.14 12.55 14.89
N PHE A 204 -9.51 12.13 13.67
CA PHE A 204 -10.69 11.29 13.43
C PHE A 204 -10.40 9.79 13.46
N GLY A 205 -9.13 9.39 13.40
CA GLY A 205 -8.68 8.01 13.52
C GLY A 205 -7.17 7.90 13.76
N PHE A 206 -6.65 6.69 13.58
CA PHE A 206 -5.25 6.33 13.85
C PHE A 206 -4.55 5.68 12.66
N ASP A 207 -5.05 5.90 11.44
CA ASP A 207 -4.40 5.38 10.23
C ASP A 207 -2.98 5.93 10.10
N LEU A 208 -2.05 5.01 9.89
CA LEU A 208 -0.63 5.31 9.89
C LEU A 208 -0.22 6.13 8.66
N THR A 209 -0.88 5.96 7.51
CA THR A 209 -0.53 6.65 6.26
C THR A 209 -0.93 8.12 6.32
N ASP A 210 -2.12 8.40 6.85
CA ASP A 210 -2.59 9.77 7.05
C ASP A 210 -1.76 10.49 8.12
N ASN A 211 -1.47 9.82 9.24
CA ASN A 211 -0.67 10.40 10.33
C ASN A 211 0.78 10.70 9.93
N LYS A 212 1.40 9.85 9.10
CA LYS A 212 2.71 10.10 8.51
C LYS A 212 2.73 11.37 7.66
N THR A 213 1.72 11.52 6.81
CA THR A 213 1.57 12.68 5.93
C THR A 213 1.36 13.95 6.75
N LEU A 214 0.56 13.87 7.82
CA LEU A 214 0.37 14.96 8.78
C LEU A 214 1.66 15.36 9.48
N LEU A 215 2.42 14.38 10.00
CA LEU A 215 3.71 14.64 10.63
C LEU A 215 4.70 15.30 9.66
N ALA A 216 4.79 14.80 8.42
CA ALA A 216 5.65 15.39 7.40
C ALA A 216 5.27 16.85 7.12
N MET A 217 3.97 17.16 7.04
CA MET A 217 3.48 18.52 6.83
C MET A 217 3.82 19.43 8.01
N ILE A 218 3.56 19.00 9.24
CA ILE A 218 3.88 19.77 10.45
C ILE A 218 5.38 20.09 10.50
N MET A 219 6.25 19.10 10.22
CA MET A 219 7.70 19.31 10.19
C MET A 219 8.12 20.34 9.14
N TRP A 220 7.49 20.34 7.96
CA TRP A 220 7.75 21.32 6.91
C TRP A 220 7.22 22.72 7.26
N LEU A 221 6.07 22.83 7.92
CA LEU A 221 5.53 24.10 8.40
C LEU A 221 6.41 24.70 9.51
N ILE A 222 6.86 23.88 10.47
CA ILE A 222 7.82 24.28 11.51
C ILE A 222 9.12 24.76 10.85
N ALA A 223 9.64 24.02 9.87
CA ALA A 223 10.84 24.41 9.15
C ALA A 223 10.64 25.77 8.45
N PHE A 224 9.52 25.98 7.76
CA PHE A 224 9.20 27.24 7.09
C PHE A 224 9.03 28.42 8.06
N TYR A 225 8.49 28.19 9.26
CA TYR A 225 8.39 29.22 10.29
C TYR A 225 9.77 29.55 10.90
N MET A 226 10.52 28.52 11.32
CA MET A 226 11.86 28.68 11.89
C MET A 226 12.86 29.25 10.90
N MET A 227 12.61 29.07 9.61
CA MET A 227 13.34 29.69 8.52
C MET A 227 13.35 31.23 8.54
N ARG A 228 12.33 31.87 9.13
CA ARG A 228 12.28 33.34 9.28
C ARG A 228 12.91 33.83 10.57
N LYS A 229 13.00 32.98 11.61
CA LYS A 229 13.42 33.36 12.96
C LYS A 229 14.81 32.88 13.36
N SER A 230 15.34 31.84 12.72
CA SER A 230 16.59 31.19 13.13
C SER A 230 17.83 31.86 12.53
N ALA A 231 18.90 31.91 13.32
CA ALA A 231 20.24 32.28 12.84
C ALA A 231 20.81 31.30 11.79
N ASN A 232 20.35 30.03 11.79
CA ASN A 232 20.79 29.01 10.84
C ASN A 232 19.61 28.31 10.14
N PRO A 233 18.92 28.99 9.22
CA PRO A 233 17.71 28.46 8.56
C PRO A 233 17.94 27.17 7.76
N LYS A 234 19.17 26.96 7.27
CA LYS A 234 19.55 25.77 6.48
C LYS A 234 19.44 24.47 7.29
N LYS A 235 19.64 24.52 8.61
CA LYS A 235 19.56 23.32 9.48
C LYS A 235 18.13 22.80 9.56
N TRP A 236 17.15 23.70 9.66
CA TRP A 236 15.73 23.33 9.69
C TRP A 236 15.25 22.69 8.39
N ALA A 237 15.75 23.15 7.23
CA ALA A 237 15.51 22.51 5.94
C ALA A 237 16.02 21.06 5.91
N LEU A 238 17.22 20.83 6.42
CA LEU A 238 17.83 19.50 6.47
C LEU A 238 17.05 18.57 7.40
N ILE A 239 16.69 19.05 8.61
CA ILE A 239 15.91 18.26 9.58
C ILE A 239 14.56 17.86 8.99
N ALA A 240 13.83 18.78 8.34
CA ALA A 240 12.55 18.47 7.72
C ALA A 240 12.70 17.51 6.53
N ALA A 241 13.76 17.65 5.73
CA ALA A 241 14.02 16.74 4.62
C ALA A 241 14.33 15.32 5.10
N VAL A 242 15.15 15.18 6.15
CA VAL A 242 15.44 13.88 6.78
C VAL A 242 14.19 13.30 7.41
N ALA A 243 13.40 14.11 8.13
CA ALA A 243 12.15 13.67 8.72
C ALA A 243 11.18 13.12 7.65
N LEU A 244 11.04 13.81 6.51
CA LEU A 244 10.20 13.34 5.41
C LEU A 244 10.72 12.01 4.83
N ILE A 245 12.03 11.86 4.62
CA ILE A 245 12.59 10.57 4.16
C ILE A 245 12.31 9.46 5.18
N VAL A 246 12.53 9.70 6.47
CA VAL A 246 12.25 8.72 7.53
C VAL A 246 10.78 8.33 7.53
N VAL A 247 9.87 9.30 7.41
CA VAL A 247 8.42 9.05 7.30
C VAL A 247 8.10 8.13 6.13
N TYR A 248 8.73 8.36 4.97
CA TYR A 248 8.55 7.56 3.76
C TYR A 248 9.19 6.17 3.87
N LEU A 249 10.24 5.99 4.67
CA LEU A 249 10.87 4.69 4.92
C LEU A 249 10.05 3.80 5.86
N ILE A 250 9.12 4.34 6.64
CA ILE A 250 8.22 3.51 7.43
C ILE A 250 7.22 2.85 6.47
N PRO A 251 7.13 1.51 6.39
CA PRO A 251 6.19 0.85 5.50
C PRO A 251 4.74 1.27 5.76
N HIS A 252 3.97 1.57 4.70
CA HIS A 252 2.56 1.96 4.81
C HIS A 252 1.62 0.80 5.23
N SER A 253 2.18 -0.41 5.41
CA SER A 253 1.43 -1.66 5.63
C SER A 253 1.12 -1.99 7.10
N VAL A 254 1.70 -1.30 8.08
CA VAL A 254 1.62 -1.78 9.47
C VAL A 254 0.24 -1.53 10.09
N LEU A 255 -0.47 -0.47 9.70
CA LEU A 255 -1.76 -0.03 10.28
C LEU A 255 -2.56 0.84 9.29
N GLY A 256 -2.99 0.25 8.17
CA GLY A 256 -3.87 0.92 7.21
C GLY A 256 -5.35 0.59 7.45
N SER A 257 -6.29 1.31 6.81
CA SER A 257 -7.74 0.99 6.84
C SER A 257 -8.04 -0.53 6.73
N GLU A 258 -8.85 -1.03 7.67
CA GLU A 258 -9.33 -2.41 7.72
C GLU A 258 -10.87 -2.40 7.85
N LEU A 259 -11.57 -3.20 7.04
CA LEU A 259 -13.00 -3.44 7.22
C LEU A 259 -13.24 -4.30 8.46
N ASP A 260 -14.14 -3.85 9.32
CA ASP A 260 -14.62 -4.64 10.45
C ASP A 260 -15.83 -5.48 10.00
N TYR A 261 -15.56 -6.76 9.74
CA TYR A 261 -16.58 -7.71 9.31
C TYR A 261 -17.72 -7.89 10.32
N SER A 262 -17.48 -7.66 11.62
CA SER A 262 -18.53 -7.78 12.64
C SER A 262 -19.62 -6.72 12.47
N LYS A 263 -19.23 -5.49 12.15
CA LYS A 263 -20.16 -4.38 11.90
C LYS A 263 -20.96 -4.58 10.62
N LEU A 264 -20.35 -5.18 9.59
CA LEU A 264 -21.03 -5.46 8.33
C LEU A 264 -22.14 -6.50 8.52
N GLU A 265 -21.87 -7.58 9.27
CA GLU A 265 -22.87 -8.62 9.53
C GLU A 265 -23.98 -8.13 10.46
N GLN A 266 -23.66 -7.27 11.45
CA GLN A 266 -24.67 -6.59 12.26
C GLN A 266 -25.60 -5.72 11.41
N ALA A 267 -25.05 -4.88 10.52
CA ALA A 267 -25.84 -4.04 9.63
C ALA A 267 -26.72 -4.86 8.66
N LYS A 268 -26.21 -5.98 8.12
CA LYS A 268 -27.01 -6.90 7.29
C LYS A 268 -28.15 -7.54 8.09
N THR A 269 -27.88 -7.91 9.35
CA THR A 269 -28.88 -8.50 10.24
C THR A 269 -29.96 -7.49 10.60
N GLU A 270 -29.60 -6.23 10.89
CA GLU A 270 -30.55 -5.14 11.15
C GLU A 270 -31.46 -4.87 9.93
N ILE A 271 -30.90 -4.82 8.72
CA ILE A 271 -31.68 -4.65 7.49
C ILE A 271 -32.60 -5.85 7.23
N ALA A 272 -32.14 -7.08 7.52
CA ALA A 272 -32.96 -8.28 7.39
C ALA A 272 -34.11 -8.33 8.42
N VAL A 273 -33.91 -7.81 9.63
CA VAL A 273 -34.94 -7.70 10.67
C VAL A 273 -35.96 -6.61 10.34
N ASP A 274 -35.51 -5.46 9.83
CA ASP A 274 -36.37 -4.34 9.45
C ASP A 274 -37.23 -4.68 8.21
N SER A 275 -36.71 -5.49 7.29
CA SER A 275 -37.48 -6.00 6.14
C SER A 275 -38.43 -7.16 6.48
N ALA A 276 -38.22 -7.86 7.59
CA ALA A 276 -39.11 -8.93 8.08
C ALA A 276 -40.19 -8.41 9.07
N GLY A 277 -40.10 -7.16 9.52
CA GLY A 277 -41.05 -6.52 10.43
C GLY A 277 -42.15 -5.70 9.75
N VAL A 278 -42.29 -5.79 8.43
CA VAL A 278 -43.24 -5.01 7.60
C VAL A 278 -44.40 -5.87 7.06
N ASP A 279 -44.60 -7.08 7.58
CA ASP A 279 -45.78 -7.91 7.29
C ASP A 279 -46.90 -7.75 8.34
#